data_AF-A0A838VZW1-F1
#
_entry.id   AF-A0A838VZW1-F1
#
_cell.length_a   1.000
_cell.length_b   1.000
_cell.length_c   1.000
_cell.angle_alpha   90.00
_cell.angle_beta   90.00
_cell.angle_gamma   90.00
#
_symmetry.space_group_name_H-M   'P 1'
#
loop_
_entity.id
_entity.type
_entity.pdbx_description
1 polymer ?
#
loop_
_entity_poly.entity_id
_entity_poly.type
_entity_poly.pdbx_seq_one_letter_code
_entity_poly.pdbx_strand_id
1 'polypeptide(L)'
;VSTTPDRSLLDQAEALLLRIYLHCPEQRQAIADSLEEGDLQFSLSHHRFLWQQILASASSPRDLMSHLQNQAWEFPDQMAQISHLFHVDEKTQKDMLRAGQVVQAAIACMECVLCEKRYRHFLDLWQQTDAETQPELWQSYYEAFYTEKIRLQELERQRQFSITDFL
;
A
#
# COMPACT_ATOMS: atom_id res chain seq x y z
N VAL A 1 -0.57 7.09 22.92
CA VAL A 1 -0.96 7.47 21.55
C VAL A 1 -1.59 6.24 20.93
N SER A 2 -2.90 6.27 20.70
CA SER A 2 -3.68 5.10 20.27
C SER A 2 -3.37 4.79 18.82
N THR A 3 -2.47 3.85 18.56
CA THR A 3 -2.25 3.30 17.22
C THR A 3 -3.53 2.58 16.82
N THR A 4 -4.28 3.13 15.87
CA THR A 4 -5.44 2.42 15.31
C THR A 4 -4.94 1.12 14.66
N PRO A 5 -5.65 -0.01 14.83
CA PRO A 5 -5.22 -1.30 14.29
C PRO A 5 -4.96 -1.21 12.78
N ASP A 6 -5.75 -0.41 12.05
CA ASP A 6 -5.60 -0.14 10.62
C ASP A 6 -4.23 0.46 10.26
N ARG A 7 -3.70 1.35 11.11
CA ARG A 7 -2.39 1.97 10.89
C ARG A 7 -1.27 0.93 11.05
N SER A 8 -1.45 -0.04 11.94
CA SER A 8 -0.48 -1.13 12.12
C SER A 8 -0.51 -2.17 11.00
N LEU A 9 -1.69 -2.42 10.40
CA LEU A 9 -1.83 -3.36 9.28
C LEU A 9 -1.32 -2.76 7.98
N LEU A 10 -1.66 -1.51 7.69
CA LEU A 10 -1.16 -0.80 6.52
C LEU A 10 0.36 -0.65 6.55
N ASP A 11 0.91 -0.29 7.71
CA ASP A 11 2.36 -0.20 7.93
C ASP A 11 3.06 -1.53 7.64
N GLN A 12 2.52 -2.64 8.16
CA GLN A 12 3.03 -3.98 7.88
C GLN A 12 2.94 -4.36 6.39
N ALA A 13 1.82 -4.07 5.74
CA ALA A 13 1.61 -4.38 4.32
C ALA A 13 2.59 -3.60 3.43
N GLU A 14 2.71 -2.30 3.64
CA GLU A 14 3.64 -1.43 2.91
C GLU A 14 5.10 -1.86 3.14
N ALA A 15 5.48 -2.14 4.40
CA ALA A 15 6.81 -2.61 4.75
C ALA A 15 7.14 -3.96 4.07
N LEU A 16 6.20 -4.92 4.09
CA LEU A 16 6.38 -6.21 3.42
C LEU A 16 6.57 -6.06 1.91
N LEU A 17 5.76 -5.21 1.27
CA LEU A 17 5.84 -4.95 -0.16
C LEU A 17 7.21 -4.36 -0.54
N LEU A 18 7.69 -3.37 0.23
CA LEU A 18 9.00 -2.76 0.04
C LEU A 18 10.15 -3.76 0.26
N ARG A 19 10.05 -4.62 1.28
CA ARG A 19 11.05 -5.68 1.52
C ARG A 19 11.13 -6.65 0.34
N ILE A 20 9.98 -7.12 -0.14
CA ILE A 20 9.95 -8.04 -1.29
C ILE A 20 10.52 -7.34 -2.52
N TYR A 21 10.19 -6.07 -2.76
CA TYR A 21 10.75 -5.32 -3.88
C TYR A 21 12.28 -5.21 -3.82
N LEU A 22 12.83 -4.95 -2.62
CA LEU A 22 14.28 -4.84 -2.40
C LEU A 22 14.99 -6.18 -2.64
N HIS A 23 14.47 -7.27 -2.06
CA HIS A 23 15.18 -8.54 -1.93
C HIS A 23 14.78 -9.61 -2.97
N CYS A 24 13.64 -9.48 -3.64
CA CYS A 24 13.16 -10.40 -4.68
C CYS A 24 13.00 -9.66 -6.02
N PRO A 25 14.08 -9.56 -6.84
CA PRO A 25 14.03 -8.89 -8.13
C PRO A 25 12.93 -9.41 -9.06
N GLU A 26 12.59 -10.68 -8.96
CA GLU A 26 11.58 -11.35 -9.79
C GLU A 26 10.17 -10.82 -9.56
N GLN A 27 9.90 -10.26 -8.37
CA GLN A 27 8.59 -9.73 -8.01
C GLN A 27 8.41 -8.25 -8.34
N ARG A 28 9.47 -7.54 -8.71
CA ARG A 28 9.43 -6.07 -8.89
C ARG A 28 8.41 -5.62 -9.92
N GLN A 29 8.34 -6.31 -11.06
CA GLN A 29 7.39 -5.98 -12.11
C GLN A 29 5.96 -6.23 -11.63
N ALA A 30 5.70 -7.40 -11.04
CA ALA A 30 4.37 -7.73 -10.50
C ALA A 30 3.91 -6.71 -9.44
N ILE A 31 4.82 -6.24 -8.58
CA ILE A 31 4.54 -5.19 -7.59
C ILE A 31 4.22 -3.86 -8.30
N ALA A 32 5.03 -3.44 -9.27
CA ALA A 32 4.81 -2.20 -10.00
C ALA A 32 3.47 -2.22 -10.74
N ASP A 33 3.16 -3.30 -11.46
CA ASP A 33 1.91 -3.48 -12.19
C ASP A 33 0.71 -3.46 -11.24
N SER A 34 0.79 -4.16 -10.09
CA SER A 34 -0.30 -4.19 -9.11
C SER A 34 -0.53 -2.82 -8.46
N LEU A 35 0.54 -2.07 -8.20
CA LEU A 35 0.44 -0.71 -7.66
C LEU A 35 -0.20 0.24 -8.68
N GLU A 36 0.13 0.12 -9.96
CA GLU A 36 -0.44 0.93 -11.04
C GLU A 36 -1.91 0.57 -11.32
N GLU A 37 -2.23 -0.72 -11.46
CA GLU A 37 -3.59 -1.20 -11.73
C GLU A 37 -4.57 -0.82 -10.60
N GLY A 38 -4.11 -0.88 -9.35
CA GLY A 38 -4.91 -0.52 -8.18
C GLY A 38 -4.93 0.98 -7.83
N ASP A 39 -4.22 1.83 -8.58
CA ASP A 39 -3.93 3.24 -8.22
C ASP A 39 -3.46 3.38 -6.76
N LEU A 40 -2.53 2.50 -6.37
CA LEU A 40 -2.05 2.39 -4.99
C LEU A 40 -0.78 3.18 -4.79
N GLN A 41 -0.76 3.89 -3.66
CA GLN A 41 0.40 4.66 -3.23
C GLN A 41 0.73 4.34 -1.78
N PHE A 42 2.02 4.39 -1.45
CA PHE A 42 2.48 4.33 -0.08
C PHE A 42 1.93 5.52 0.72
N SER A 43 1.12 5.21 1.73
CA SER A 43 0.48 6.18 2.61
C SER A 43 1.43 6.68 3.68
N LEU A 44 2.35 5.83 4.16
CA LEU A 44 3.30 6.20 5.20
C LEU A 44 4.44 7.01 4.59
N SER A 45 4.77 8.15 5.19
CA SER A 45 5.74 9.10 4.64
C SER A 45 7.13 8.49 4.39
N HIS A 46 7.60 7.63 5.30
CA HIS A 46 8.90 6.97 5.18
C HIS A 46 8.90 5.86 4.13
N HIS A 47 7.81 5.12 3.98
CA HIS A 47 7.63 4.15 2.89
C HIS A 47 7.57 4.84 1.52
N ARG A 48 6.81 5.94 1.43
CA ARG A 48 6.74 6.76 0.22
C ARG A 48 8.09 7.33 -0.16
N PHE A 49 8.84 7.83 0.83
CA PHE A 49 10.19 8.32 0.62
C PHE A 49 11.09 7.22 0.02
N LEU A 50 11.11 6.01 0.60
CA LEU A 50 11.88 4.89 0.04
C LEU A 50 11.45 4.56 -1.40
N TRP A 51 10.14 4.49 -1.65
CA TRP A 51 9.61 4.21 -2.98
C TRP A 51 10.05 5.24 -4.02
N GLN A 52 10.05 6.54 -3.67
CA GLN A 52 10.54 7.59 -4.56
C GLN A 52 12.05 7.43 -4.87
N GLN A 53 12.86 7.03 -3.89
CA GLN A 53 14.28 6.76 -4.11
C GLN A 53 14.50 5.54 -5.02
N ILE A 54 13.69 4.51 -4.85
CA ILE A 54 13.68 3.33 -5.72
C ILE A 54 13.39 3.76 -7.17
N LEU A 55 12.31 4.51 -7.39
CA LEU A 55 11.92 4.97 -8.73
C LEU A 55 12.99 5.87 -9.37
N ALA A 56 13.62 6.76 -8.60
CA ALA A 56 14.71 7.61 -9.08
C ALA A 56 15.92 6.79 -9.56
N SER A 57 16.22 5.69 -8.88
CA SER A 57 17.33 4.79 -9.22
C SER A 57 17.01 3.77 -10.33
N ALA A 58 15.75 3.62 -10.73
CA ALA A 58 15.31 2.62 -11.71
C ALA A 58 15.94 2.81 -13.11
N SER A 59 16.58 3.96 -13.35
CA SER A 59 17.42 4.22 -14.53
C SER A 59 18.74 3.40 -14.55
N SER A 60 19.22 2.90 -13.41
CA SER A 60 20.36 1.96 -13.31
C SER A 60 20.14 0.94 -12.17
N PRO A 61 19.48 -0.20 -12.43
CA PRO A 61 19.13 -1.20 -11.40
C PRO A 61 20.32 -1.81 -10.66
N ARG A 62 21.54 -1.73 -11.23
CA ARG A 62 22.77 -2.23 -10.58
C ARG A 62 23.24 -1.34 -9.42
N ASP A 63 22.73 -0.11 -9.34
CA ASP A 63 23.19 0.91 -8.39
C ASP A 63 22.14 1.28 -7.34
N LEU A 64 20.99 0.59 -7.26
CA LEU A 64 19.93 0.88 -6.28
C LEU A 64 20.48 0.94 -4.84
N MET A 65 21.29 -0.04 -4.45
CA MET A 65 21.87 -0.07 -3.10
C MET A 65 22.84 1.09 -2.87
N SER A 66 23.68 1.41 -3.87
CA SER A 66 24.61 2.54 -3.83
C SER A 66 23.87 3.88 -3.73
N HIS A 67 22.77 4.03 -4.48
CA HIS A 67 21.90 5.20 -4.43
C HIS A 67 21.28 5.36 -3.03
N LEU A 68 20.70 4.29 -2.49
CA LEU A 68 20.10 4.30 -1.15
C LEU A 68 21.14 4.58 -0.05
N GLN A 69 22.37 4.08 -0.19
CA GLN A 69 23.48 4.40 0.71
C GLN A 69 23.86 5.88 0.67
N ASN A 70 23.91 6.50 -0.52
CA ASN A 70 24.18 7.93 -0.64
C ASN A 70 23.06 8.75 0.02
N GLN A 71 21.81 8.35 -0.17
CA GLN A 71 20.65 8.99 0.43
C GLN A 71 20.60 8.84 1.97
N ALA A 72 21.25 7.82 2.54
CA ALA A 72 21.40 7.67 3.99
C ALA A 72 22.20 8.80 4.66
N TRP A 73 23.11 9.44 3.91
CA TRP A 73 23.84 10.62 4.40
C TRP A 73 23.02 11.89 4.33
N GLU A 74 22.18 12.03 3.30
CA GLU A 74 21.35 13.22 3.08
C GLU A 74 20.09 13.23 3.96
N PHE A 75 19.53 12.07 4.28
CA PHE A 75 18.26 11.92 5.00
C PHE A 75 18.35 10.87 6.13
N PRO A 76 19.18 11.10 7.16
CA PRO A 76 19.45 10.10 8.20
C PRO A 76 18.20 9.72 9.01
N ASP A 77 17.32 10.67 9.31
CA ASP A 77 16.11 10.43 10.12
C ASP A 77 15.09 9.56 9.37
N GLN A 78 14.87 9.83 8.09
CA GLN A 78 13.99 9.05 7.24
C GLN A 78 14.56 7.65 7.00
N MET A 79 15.87 7.55 6.79
CA MET A 79 16.57 6.28 6.56
C MET A 79 16.62 5.40 7.81
N ALA A 80 16.71 6.00 9.00
CA ALA A 80 16.58 5.26 10.25
C ALA A 80 15.22 4.53 10.35
N GLN A 81 14.12 5.18 9.91
CA GLN A 81 12.78 4.61 9.96
C GLN A 81 12.60 3.38 9.05
N ILE A 82 13.37 3.28 7.96
CA ILE A 82 13.28 2.18 6.97
C ILE A 82 14.47 1.22 7.02
N SER A 83 15.45 1.47 7.88
CA SER A 83 16.67 0.65 8.04
C SER A 83 16.38 -0.85 8.21
N HIS A 84 15.33 -1.17 8.95
CA HIS A 84 14.88 -2.54 9.21
C HIS A 84 14.43 -3.29 7.94
N LEU A 85 14.02 -2.58 6.87
CA LEU A 85 13.59 -3.18 5.61
C LEU A 85 14.77 -3.77 4.81
N PHE A 86 15.99 -3.25 5.03
CA PHE A 86 17.20 -3.73 4.37
C PHE A 86 17.74 -5.03 4.97
N HIS A 87 17.28 -5.42 6.15
CA HIS A 87 17.72 -6.63 6.83
C HIS A 87 16.81 -7.82 6.47
N VAL A 88 17.45 -8.95 6.15
CA VAL A 88 16.78 -10.23 5.93
C VAL A 88 16.92 -11.07 7.20
N ASP A 89 15.81 -11.31 7.89
CA ASP A 89 15.72 -12.22 9.05
C ASP A 89 15.05 -13.55 8.63
N GLU A 90 14.96 -14.50 9.56
CA GLU A 90 14.36 -15.83 9.29
C GLU A 90 12.90 -15.74 8.84
N LYS A 91 12.13 -14.77 9.35
CA LYS A 91 10.74 -14.54 8.94
C LYS A 91 10.71 -14.06 7.48
N THR A 92 11.59 -13.13 7.14
CA THR A 92 11.73 -12.56 5.79
C THR A 92 12.13 -13.64 4.79
N GLN A 93 13.05 -14.53 5.16
CA GLN A 93 13.41 -15.66 4.29
C GLN A 93 12.21 -16.56 4.00
N LYS A 94 11.37 -16.84 5.01
CA LYS A 94 10.14 -17.63 4.81
C LYS A 94 9.14 -16.90 3.94
N ASP A 95 8.95 -15.59 4.13
CA ASP A 95 8.06 -14.77 3.32
C ASP A 95 8.54 -14.69 1.85
N MET A 96 9.86 -14.61 1.62
CA MET A 96 10.46 -14.63 0.29
C MET A 96 10.22 -15.95 -0.47
N LEU A 97 10.13 -17.10 0.21
CA LEU A 97 9.77 -18.37 -0.41
C LEU A 97 8.34 -18.38 -0.96
N ARG A 98 7.48 -17.49 -0.46
CA ARG A 98 6.08 -17.33 -0.88
C ARG A 98 5.81 -15.93 -1.42
N ALA A 99 6.84 -15.28 -1.97
CA ALA A 99 6.81 -13.85 -2.28
C ALA A 99 5.59 -13.44 -3.11
N GLY A 100 5.20 -14.23 -4.12
CA GLY A 100 4.00 -13.93 -4.91
C GLY A 100 2.70 -13.88 -4.11
N GLN A 101 2.48 -14.83 -3.19
CA GLN A 101 1.29 -14.84 -2.31
C GLN A 101 1.33 -13.68 -1.31
N VAL A 102 2.52 -13.37 -0.79
CA VAL A 102 2.70 -12.26 0.16
C VAL A 102 2.48 -10.91 -0.52
N VAL A 103 2.93 -10.74 -1.77
CA VAL A 103 2.66 -9.54 -2.58
C VAL A 103 1.15 -9.36 -2.76
N GLN A 104 0.44 -10.41 -3.20
CA GLN A 104 -1.02 -10.35 -3.38
C GLN A 104 -1.74 -9.97 -2.08
N ALA A 105 -1.36 -10.59 -0.96
CA ALA A 105 -1.95 -10.30 0.34
C ALA A 105 -1.65 -8.85 0.81
N ALA A 106 -0.43 -8.35 0.58
CA ALA A 106 -0.05 -6.99 0.93
C ALA A 106 -0.81 -5.95 0.09
N ILE A 107 -0.90 -6.16 -1.22
CA ILE A 107 -1.67 -5.31 -2.15
C ILE A 107 -3.15 -5.28 -1.76
N ALA A 108 -3.77 -6.44 -1.53
CA ALA A 108 -5.16 -6.52 -1.09
C ALA A 108 -5.39 -5.80 0.25
N CYS A 109 -4.43 -5.87 1.18
CA CYS A 109 -4.51 -5.14 2.45
C CYS A 109 -4.46 -3.62 2.23
N MET A 110 -3.54 -3.14 1.38
CA MET A 110 -3.45 -1.73 1.02
C MET A 110 -4.74 -1.23 0.36
N GLU A 111 -5.29 -2.01 -0.59
CA GLU A 111 -6.56 -1.72 -1.25
C GLU A 111 -7.71 -1.60 -0.26
N CYS A 112 -7.86 -2.55 0.67
CA CYS A 112 -8.91 -2.51 1.69
C CYS A 112 -8.83 -1.21 2.50
N VAL A 113 -7.66 -0.89 3.04
CA VAL A 113 -7.49 0.29 3.90
C VAL A 113 -7.72 1.59 3.13
N LEU A 114 -7.28 1.68 1.87
CA LEU A 114 -7.51 2.87 1.04
C LEU A 114 -8.98 3.01 0.64
N CYS A 115 -9.63 1.91 0.26
CA CYS A 115 -11.06 1.88 -0.05
C CYS A 115 -11.89 2.30 1.16
N GLU A 116 -11.57 1.83 2.37
CA GLU A 116 -12.23 2.25 3.62
C GLU A 116 -12.04 3.75 3.92
N LYS A 117 -10.85 4.29 3.64
CA LYS A 117 -10.58 5.73 3.81
C LYS A 117 -11.40 6.56 2.82
N ARG A 118 -11.42 6.18 1.54
CA ARG A 118 -12.22 6.86 0.50
C ARG A 118 -13.71 6.77 0.78
N TYR A 119 -14.20 5.59 1.17
CA TYR A 119 -15.57 5.38 1.62
C TYR A 119 -15.97 6.36 2.73
N ARG A 120 -15.17 6.43 3.80
CA ARG A 120 -15.42 7.35 4.92
C ARG A 120 -15.39 8.81 4.48
N HIS A 121 -14.45 9.17 3.61
CA HIS A 121 -14.31 10.52 3.10
C HIS A 121 -15.52 10.96 2.25
N PHE A 122 -15.94 10.15 1.28
CA PHE A 122 -17.09 10.48 0.44
C PHE A 122 -18.41 10.44 1.21
N LEU A 123 -18.54 9.55 2.20
CA LEU A 123 -19.70 9.55 3.11
C LEU A 123 -19.80 10.87 3.86
N ASP A 124 -18.68 11.36 4.41
CA ASP A 124 -18.63 12.63 5.14
C ASP A 124 -18.95 13.82 4.23
N LEU A 125 -18.34 13.89 3.04
CA LEU A 125 -18.63 14.93 2.05
C LEU A 125 -20.10 14.91 1.61
N TRP A 126 -20.66 13.72 1.36
CA TRP A 126 -22.05 13.57 0.97
C TRP A 126 -23.02 14.03 2.07
N GLN A 127 -22.74 13.70 3.33
CA GLN A 127 -23.55 14.13 4.48
C GLN A 127 -23.50 15.64 4.74
N GLN A 128 -22.36 16.28 4.41
CA GLN A 128 -22.17 17.72 4.58
C GLN A 128 -22.67 18.53 3.37
N THR A 129 -22.92 17.88 2.23
CA THR A 129 -23.42 18.54 1.02
C THR A 129 -24.93 18.64 1.06
N ASP A 130 -25.45 19.82 0.80
CA ASP A 130 -26.89 20.05 0.72
C ASP A 130 -27.39 19.81 -0.72
N ALA A 131 -28.36 18.89 -0.84
CA ALA A 131 -28.92 18.47 -2.11
C ALA A 131 -29.74 19.58 -2.80
N GLU A 132 -30.26 20.56 -2.06
CA GLU A 132 -31.04 21.65 -2.64
C GLU A 132 -30.14 22.75 -3.21
N THR A 133 -29.00 23.02 -2.57
CA THR A 133 -28.07 24.07 -2.99
C THR A 133 -27.00 23.59 -3.96
N GLN A 134 -26.58 22.32 -3.86
CA GLN A 134 -25.51 21.74 -4.68
C GLN A 134 -25.85 20.30 -5.15
N PRO A 135 -26.91 20.10 -5.96
CA PRO A 135 -27.41 18.79 -6.34
C PRO A 135 -26.40 17.94 -7.13
N GLU A 136 -25.61 18.56 -8.02
CA GLU A 136 -24.63 17.86 -8.84
C GLU A 136 -23.48 17.30 -7.99
N LEU A 137 -22.99 18.07 -7.02
CA LEU A 137 -21.95 17.62 -6.09
C LEU A 137 -22.48 16.55 -5.14
N TRP A 138 -23.72 16.72 -4.65
CA TRP A 138 -24.37 15.72 -3.82
C TRP A 138 -24.48 14.37 -4.54
N GLN A 139 -24.91 14.39 -5.82
CA GLN A 139 -24.99 13.18 -6.62
C GLN A 139 -23.61 12.58 -6.89
N SER A 140 -22.61 13.40 -7.23
CA SER A 140 -21.24 12.94 -7.46
C SER A 140 -20.65 12.24 -6.23
N TYR A 141 -20.82 12.82 -5.03
CA TYR A 141 -20.35 12.19 -3.80
C TYR A 141 -21.10 10.92 -3.45
N TYR A 142 -22.41 10.85 -3.74
CA TYR A 142 -23.19 9.63 -3.58
C TYR A 142 -22.67 8.50 -4.49
N GLU A 143 -22.42 8.79 -5.76
CA GLU A 143 -21.89 7.82 -6.73
C GLU A 143 -20.49 7.33 -6.34
N ALA A 144 -19.61 8.25 -5.91
CA ALA A 144 -18.28 7.92 -5.42
C ALA A 144 -18.34 7.05 -4.15
N PHE A 145 -19.14 7.43 -3.17
CA PHE A 145 -19.40 6.64 -1.96
C PHE A 145 -19.89 5.22 -2.28
N TYR A 146 -20.87 5.11 -3.20
CA TYR A 146 -21.46 3.83 -3.55
C TYR A 146 -20.48 2.93 -4.30
N THR A 147 -19.63 3.50 -5.15
CA THR A 147 -18.56 2.79 -5.85
C THR A 147 -17.56 2.18 -4.87
N GLU A 148 -17.08 2.96 -3.89
CA GLU A 148 -16.18 2.45 -2.85
C GLU A 148 -16.86 1.37 -1.98
N LYS A 149 -18.16 1.51 -1.69
CA LYS A 149 -18.93 0.49 -0.97
C LYS A 149 -18.96 -0.85 -1.72
N ILE A 150 -19.20 -0.84 -3.03
CA ILE A 150 -19.18 -2.07 -3.85
C ILE A 150 -17.77 -2.69 -3.84
N ARG A 151 -16.73 -1.86 -3.99
CA ARG A 151 -15.35 -2.36 -3.99
C ARG A 151 -14.97 -3.01 -2.65
N LEU A 152 -15.37 -2.44 -1.52
CA LEU A 152 -15.16 -3.06 -0.21
C LEU A 152 -15.83 -4.44 -0.10
N GLN A 153 -17.07 -4.57 -0.57
CA GLN A 153 -17.77 -5.85 -0.56
C GLN A 153 -17.08 -6.91 -1.42
N GLU A 154 -16.53 -6.50 -2.58
CA GLU A 154 -15.77 -7.41 -3.44
C GLU A 154 -14.47 -7.85 -2.78
N LEU A 155 -13.73 -6.94 -2.16
CA LEU A 155 -12.51 -7.26 -1.42
C LEU A 155 -12.77 -8.19 -0.22
N GLU A 156 -13.85 -7.96 0.52
CA GLU A 156 -14.28 -8.85 1.61
C GLU A 156 -14.62 -10.25 1.09
N ARG A 157 -15.32 -10.33 -0.04
CA ARG A 157 -15.66 -11.59 -0.70
C ARG A 157 -14.40 -12.34 -1.11
N GLN A 158 -13.45 -11.67 -1.78
CA GLN A 158 -12.17 -12.26 -2.18
C GLN A 158 -11.37 -12.76 -0.98
N ARG A 159 -11.40 -12.04 0.14
CA ARG A 159 -10.77 -12.47 1.40
C ARG A 159 -11.43 -13.73 1.97
N GLN A 160 -12.75 -13.82 1.93
CA GLN A 160 -13.49 -15.00 2.42
C GLN A 160 -13.20 -16.24 1.57
N PHE A 161 -13.27 -16.11 0.23
CA PHE A 161 -12.89 -17.20 -0.70
C PHE A 161 -11.45 -17.65 -0.48
N SER A 162 -10.52 -16.70 -0.34
CA SER A 162 -9.09 -17.00 -0.08
C SER A 162 -8.82 -17.64 1.29
N ILE A 163 -9.77 -17.64 2.24
CA ILE A 163 -9.61 -18.37 3.51
C ILE A 163 -10.18 -19.78 3.37
N THR A 164 -11.33 -19.92 2.73
CA THR A 164 -11.99 -21.22 2.55
C THR A 164 -11.25 -22.15 1.60
N ASP A 165 -10.52 -21.62 0.62
CA ASP A 165 -9.81 -22.43 -0.37
C ASP A 165 -8.46 -23.00 0.14
N PHE A 166 -8.00 -22.56 1.32
CA PHE A 166 -6.75 -23.01 1.95
C PHE A 166 -6.96 -23.78 3.28
N LEU A 167 -8.21 -24.15 3.61
CA LEU A 167 -8.58 -25.04 4.71
C LEU A 167 -8.91 -26.45 4.21
#